data_AF-A0A1H7NSY8-F1
#
_entry.id   AF-A0A1H7NSY8-F1
#
_cell.length_a   1.000
_cell.length_b   1.000
_cell.length_c   1.000
_cell.angle_alpha   90.00
_cell.angle_beta   90.00
_cell.angle_gamma   90.00
#
_symmetry.space_group_name_H-M   'P 1'
#
loop_
_entity.id
_entity.type
_entity.pdbx_description
1 polymer ?
#
loop_
_entity_poly.entity_id
_entity_poly.type
_entity_poly.pdbx_seq_one_letter_code
_entity_poly.pdbx_strand_id
1 'polypeptide(L)'
;MSLRRVESALIPSATAEVARAAFPKGSMAIRIRDELGVPFEDEDLAEAFSTRGQPALSPARLALVSILQFTENLSDRKAAEAVRARIDWKYALCLELTDPGFDHSVLCEFRLRLIDNRMEQRVFDAVLERAREAGLVRSGGRQRTDSTHVLAAIRSMNRLEKVHETLRAALNALAVAAPDWLVTVAQSDWWDRYDARTEEFRTPRQTAAKVELANQIGADGMRLLLAVYSESAPPWLREVPAVEMLRRIWIQEFRDEDGQVRWRTSQEQPASSAPGLPLRRGRASASSAIPSGMASRSTSPRPAMTAHLM
;
A
#
# COMPACT_ATOMS: atom_id res chain seq x y z
N MET A 1 17.38 -20.52 -8.33
CA MET A 1 18.64 -20.22 -7.60
C MET A 1 18.85 -21.33 -6.58
N SER A 2 20.08 -21.81 -6.37
CA SER A 2 20.41 -22.90 -5.45
C SER A 2 20.82 -22.40 -4.07
N LEU A 3 20.40 -23.11 -3.03
CA LEU A 3 20.85 -22.86 -1.67
C LEU A 3 22.36 -23.11 -1.53
N ARG A 4 23.07 -22.14 -0.95
CA ARG A 4 24.36 -22.39 -0.31
C ARG A 4 24.20 -22.11 1.17
N ARG A 5 24.53 -23.10 1.98
CA ARG A 5 24.63 -22.98 3.43
C ARG A 5 25.58 -21.84 3.76
N VAL A 6 25.09 -20.77 4.37
CA VAL A 6 25.96 -19.75 4.94
C VAL A 6 26.20 -20.10 6.40
N GLU A 7 27.31 -20.80 6.65
CA GLU A 7 27.81 -21.05 8.00
C GLU A 7 28.36 -19.74 8.59
N SER A 8 27.50 -18.90 9.17
CA SER A 8 27.86 -18.15 10.38
C SER A 8 26.60 -17.51 10.99
N ALA A 9 26.02 -18.20 11.99
CA ALA A 9 25.12 -17.55 12.95
C ALA A 9 25.87 -16.55 13.86
N LEU A 10 27.17 -16.35 13.64
CA LEU A 10 28.02 -15.46 14.41
C LEU A 10 28.11 -14.09 13.73
N ILE A 11 27.90 -13.04 14.51
CA ILE A 11 28.04 -11.66 14.05
C ILE A 11 29.54 -11.35 13.93
N PRO A 12 30.04 -10.88 12.78
CA PRO A 12 31.44 -10.47 12.64
C PRO A 12 31.83 -9.45 13.72
N SER A 13 33.01 -9.61 14.32
CA SER A 13 33.45 -8.78 15.45
C SER A 13 33.45 -7.29 15.12
N ALA A 14 33.98 -6.92 13.95
CA ALA A 14 33.98 -5.55 13.47
C ALA A 14 32.55 -4.98 13.31
N THR A 15 31.62 -5.76 12.77
CA THR A 15 30.22 -5.37 12.66
C THR A 15 29.59 -5.17 14.05
N ALA A 16 29.86 -6.08 14.99
CA ALA A 16 29.35 -6.00 16.37
C ALA A 16 29.86 -4.77 17.12
N GLU A 17 31.16 -4.47 17.00
CA GLU A 17 31.78 -3.30 17.62
C GLU A 17 31.18 -1.99 17.11
N VAL A 18 31.11 -1.81 15.78
CA VAL A 18 30.56 -0.60 15.17
C VAL A 18 29.08 -0.46 15.46
N ALA A 19 28.30 -1.55 15.41
CA ALA A 19 26.87 -1.52 15.70
C ALA A 19 26.58 -1.06 17.13
N ARG A 20 27.30 -1.60 18.12
CA ARG A 20 27.14 -1.22 19.54
C ARG A 20 27.59 0.21 19.80
N ALA A 21 28.64 0.67 19.12
CA ALA A 21 29.10 2.05 19.22
C ALA A 21 28.11 3.05 18.59
N ALA A 22 27.55 2.72 17.41
CA ALA A 22 26.59 3.57 16.71
C ALA A 22 25.19 3.58 17.38
N PHE A 23 24.80 2.47 18.00
CA PHE A 23 23.49 2.28 18.65
C PHE A 23 23.66 1.87 20.12
N PRO A 24 24.13 2.76 21.01
CA PRO A 24 24.37 2.42 22.42
C PRO A 24 23.10 2.05 23.19
N LYS A 25 21.93 2.49 22.71
CA LYS A 25 20.60 2.12 23.25
C LYS A 25 19.94 0.98 22.48
N GLY A 26 20.65 0.38 21.52
CA GLY A 26 20.11 -0.56 20.55
C GLY A 26 19.24 0.08 19.47
N SER A 27 18.81 -0.75 18.52
CA SER A 27 17.79 -0.42 17.52
C SER A 27 16.76 -1.55 17.46
N MET A 28 15.70 -1.40 16.66
CA MET A 28 14.75 -2.50 16.46
C MET A 28 15.43 -3.72 15.84
N ALA A 29 16.29 -3.51 14.83
CA ALA A 29 17.03 -4.60 14.17
C ALA A 29 17.97 -5.33 15.14
N ILE A 30 18.70 -4.58 15.97
CA ILE A 30 19.58 -5.17 17.01
C ILE A 30 18.76 -5.97 18.02
N ARG A 31 17.65 -5.43 18.52
CA ARG A 31 16.78 -6.14 19.48
C ARG A 31 16.17 -7.41 18.91
N ILE A 32 15.67 -7.35 17.67
CA ILE A 32 15.14 -8.54 16.99
C ILE A 32 16.22 -9.62 16.95
N ARG A 33 17.47 -9.26 16.64
CA ARG A 33 18.57 -10.20 16.61
C ARG A 33 18.95 -10.73 17.99
N ASP A 34 19.07 -9.87 18.99
CA ASP A 34 19.53 -10.26 20.32
C ASP A 34 18.46 -11.08 21.08
N GLU A 35 17.16 -10.79 20.87
CA GLU A 35 16.04 -11.46 21.55
C GLU A 35 15.53 -12.70 20.80
N LEU A 36 15.40 -12.64 19.47
CA LEU A 36 14.85 -13.74 18.66
C LEU A 36 15.93 -14.62 18.02
N GLY A 37 17.19 -14.18 18.06
CA GLY A 37 18.32 -14.90 17.47
C GLY A 37 18.23 -14.97 15.94
N VAL A 38 18.52 -16.16 15.41
CA VAL A 38 18.31 -16.51 13.99
C VAL A 38 17.02 -17.31 13.91
N PRO A 39 15.87 -16.70 13.56
CA PRO A 39 14.57 -17.38 13.62
C PRO A 39 14.32 -18.38 12.49
N PHE A 40 15.15 -18.36 11.45
CA PHE A 40 14.99 -19.20 10.26
C PHE A 40 16.29 -19.91 9.93
N GLU A 41 16.20 -21.17 9.57
CA GLU A 41 17.28 -21.86 8.86
C GLU A 41 16.97 -21.89 7.35
N ASP A 42 18.00 -22.00 6.52
CA ASP A 42 17.78 -22.03 5.06
C ASP A 42 16.98 -23.28 4.65
N GLU A 43 17.15 -24.36 5.41
CA GLU A 43 16.43 -25.62 5.31
C GLU A 43 14.92 -25.46 5.52
N ASP A 44 14.48 -24.51 6.35
CA ASP A 44 13.05 -24.25 6.58
C ASP A 44 12.32 -23.73 5.34
N LEU A 45 13.08 -23.14 4.44
CA LEU A 45 12.59 -22.49 3.23
C LEU A 45 13.01 -23.22 1.97
N ALA A 46 13.73 -24.35 2.10
CA ALA A 46 14.34 -25.03 0.98
C ALA A 46 13.36 -25.53 -0.07
N GLU A 47 12.14 -25.87 0.33
CA GLU A 47 11.07 -26.32 -0.58
C GLU A 47 10.70 -25.26 -1.63
N ALA A 48 10.85 -23.97 -1.32
CA ALA A 48 10.62 -22.88 -2.27
C ALA A 48 11.81 -22.62 -3.23
N PHE A 49 12.92 -23.35 -3.10
CA PHE A 49 14.13 -23.12 -3.88
C PHE A 49 14.59 -24.38 -4.60
N SER A 50 14.96 -24.23 -5.87
CA SER A 50 15.54 -25.29 -6.68
C SER A 50 16.90 -25.74 -6.11
N THR A 51 17.16 -27.05 -6.04
CA THR A 51 18.47 -27.60 -5.65
C THR A 51 19.59 -27.28 -6.66
N ARG A 52 19.26 -26.85 -7.89
CA ARG A 52 20.21 -26.48 -8.96
C ARG A 52 19.94 -25.05 -9.46
N GLY A 53 20.98 -24.22 -9.60
CA GLY A 53 20.88 -22.86 -10.16
C GLY A 53 22.00 -21.90 -9.68
N GLN A 54 21.91 -20.62 -10.05
CA GLN A 54 22.82 -19.58 -9.51
C GLN A 54 22.72 -19.50 -7.98
N PRO A 55 23.81 -19.20 -7.26
CA PRO A 55 23.80 -19.16 -5.79
C PRO A 55 22.77 -18.13 -5.31
N ALA A 56 21.76 -18.60 -4.57
CA ALA A 56 20.81 -17.73 -3.91
C ALA A 56 21.48 -17.08 -2.70
N LEU A 57 21.10 -15.83 -2.42
CA LEU A 57 21.21 -15.32 -1.05
C LEU A 57 20.41 -16.23 -0.12
N SER A 58 20.88 -16.39 1.12
CA SER A 58 20.21 -17.20 2.14
C SER A 58 18.73 -16.79 2.27
N PRO A 59 17.78 -17.72 2.04
CA PRO A 59 16.36 -17.47 2.26
C PRO A 59 16.04 -17.06 3.69
N ALA A 60 16.74 -17.61 4.68
CA ALA A 60 16.60 -17.22 6.07
C ALA A 60 16.90 -15.73 6.28
N ARG A 61 17.96 -15.23 5.64
CA ARG A 61 18.29 -13.80 5.65
C ARG A 61 17.22 -12.97 4.95
N LEU A 62 16.71 -13.41 3.79
CA LEU A 62 15.65 -12.69 3.07
C LEU A 62 14.33 -12.64 3.86
N ALA A 63 14.01 -13.69 4.61
CA ALA A 63 12.88 -13.71 5.54
C ALA A 63 13.07 -12.68 6.66
N LEU A 64 14.24 -12.63 7.29
CA LEU A 64 14.55 -11.62 8.31
C LEU A 64 14.53 -10.19 7.74
N VAL A 65 15.06 -9.97 6.53
CA VAL A 65 14.95 -8.69 5.84
C VAL A 65 13.49 -8.31 5.61
N SER A 66 12.63 -9.24 5.22
CA SER A 66 11.20 -8.97 4.99
C SER A 66 10.49 -8.55 6.28
N ILE A 67 10.86 -9.12 7.43
CA ILE A 67 10.37 -8.68 8.74
C ILE A 67 10.85 -7.27 9.05
N LEU A 68 12.16 -7.00 8.95
CA LEU A 68 12.72 -5.67 9.22
C LEU A 68 12.11 -4.61 8.30
N GLN A 69 11.98 -4.93 7.01
CA GLN A 69 11.30 -4.11 6.02
C GLN A 69 9.88 -3.74 6.46
N PHE A 70 9.08 -4.71 6.90
CA PHE A 70 7.71 -4.46 7.35
C PHE A 70 7.70 -3.62 8.63
N THR A 71 8.51 -3.98 9.63
CA THR A 71 8.56 -3.27 10.93
C THR A 71 8.96 -1.81 10.79
N GLU A 72 9.82 -1.49 9.82
CA GLU A 72 10.29 -0.13 9.55
C GLU A 72 9.53 0.56 8.40
N ASN A 73 8.50 -0.09 7.84
CA ASN A 73 7.69 0.41 6.74
C ASN A 73 8.51 0.89 5.52
N LEU A 74 9.44 0.04 5.06
CA LEU A 74 10.35 0.33 3.96
C LEU A 74 9.87 -0.26 2.63
N SER A 75 10.14 0.44 1.52
CA SER A 75 10.03 -0.14 0.18
C SER A 75 11.18 -1.11 -0.10
N ASP A 76 11.05 -1.99 -1.08
CA ASP A 76 12.10 -2.97 -1.43
C ASP A 76 13.45 -2.30 -1.72
N ARG A 77 13.45 -1.18 -2.46
CA ARG A 77 14.66 -0.38 -2.71
C ARG A 77 15.28 0.17 -1.43
N LYS A 78 14.46 0.67 -0.51
CA LYS A 78 14.95 1.18 0.77
C LYS A 78 15.44 0.07 1.68
N ALA A 79 14.83 -1.11 1.64
CA ALA A 79 15.29 -2.27 2.39
C ALA A 79 16.64 -2.78 1.85
N ALA A 80 16.78 -2.90 0.53
CA ALA A 80 18.06 -3.25 -0.10
C ALA A 80 19.17 -2.23 0.24
N GLU A 81 18.86 -0.93 0.20
CA GLU A 81 19.78 0.13 0.61
C GLU A 81 20.10 0.06 2.11
N ALA A 82 19.12 -0.26 2.95
CA ALA A 82 19.35 -0.47 4.39
C ALA A 82 20.30 -1.63 4.66
N VAL A 83 20.16 -2.77 3.96
CA VAL A 83 21.11 -3.89 4.03
C VAL A 83 22.53 -3.44 3.66
N ARG A 84 22.66 -2.61 2.62
CA ARG A 84 23.96 -2.11 2.15
C ARG A 84 24.61 -1.11 3.12
N ALA A 85 23.84 -0.12 3.60
CA ALA A 85 24.40 1.06 4.23
C ALA A 85 24.29 1.08 5.76
N ARG A 86 23.32 0.37 6.35
CA ARG A 86 23.03 0.49 7.78
C ARG A 86 23.69 -0.60 8.61
N ILE A 87 24.45 -0.16 9.61
CA ILE A 87 25.20 -1.06 10.48
C ILE A 87 24.30 -1.93 11.36
N ASP A 88 23.15 -1.43 11.80
CA ASP A 88 22.21 -2.21 12.62
C ASP A 88 21.55 -3.36 11.83
N TRP A 89 21.31 -3.15 10.53
CA TRP A 89 20.84 -4.21 9.62
C TRP A 89 21.92 -5.25 9.34
N LYS A 90 23.17 -4.82 9.08
CA LYS A 90 24.30 -5.74 8.93
C LYS A 90 24.55 -6.57 10.19
N TYR A 91 24.38 -5.97 11.37
CA TYR A 91 24.41 -6.67 12.65
C TYR A 91 23.33 -7.75 12.74
N ALA A 92 22.07 -7.39 12.48
CA ALA A 92 20.96 -8.33 12.57
C ALA A 92 21.11 -9.52 11.60
N LEU A 93 21.66 -9.28 10.42
CA LEU A 93 21.82 -10.25 9.34
C LEU A 93 23.14 -11.04 9.38
N CYS A 94 24.03 -10.77 10.34
CA CYS A 94 25.40 -11.33 10.38
C CYS A 94 26.20 -11.07 9.10
N LEU A 95 26.19 -9.82 8.63
CA LEU A 95 26.92 -9.41 7.45
C LEU A 95 28.22 -8.70 7.83
N GLU A 96 29.21 -8.86 6.97
CA GLU A 96 30.44 -8.08 7.00
C GLU A 96 30.16 -6.61 6.68
N LEU A 97 31.02 -5.72 7.19
CA LEU A 97 30.95 -4.29 6.88
C LEU A 97 31.03 -4.03 5.37
N THR A 98 31.81 -4.83 4.65
CA THR A 98 32.03 -4.74 3.21
C THR A 98 30.97 -5.44 2.37
N ASP A 99 29.98 -6.09 2.97
CA ASP A 99 28.92 -6.80 2.23
C ASP A 99 28.16 -5.82 1.30
N PRO A 100 28.07 -6.10 -0.02
CA PRO A 100 27.48 -5.19 -1.00
C PRO A 100 25.93 -5.15 -0.96
N GLY A 101 25.30 -6.03 -0.18
CA GLY A 101 23.86 -6.26 -0.19
C GLY A 101 23.41 -6.94 -1.48
N PHE A 102 22.21 -6.61 -1.94
CA PHE A 102 21.59 -7.25 -3.10
C PHE A 102 20.68 -6.30 -3.88
N ASP A 103 20.23 -6.70 -5.07
CA ASP A 103 19.26 -5.92 -5.82
C ASP A 103 17.84 -6.07 -5.26
N HIS A 104 17.13 -4.95 -5.16
CA HIS A 104 15.76 -4.89 -4.62
C HIS A 104 14.77 -5.88 -5.24
N SER A 105 14.94 -6.31 -6.50
CA SER A 105 14.08 -7.30 -7.15
C SER A 105 14.05 -8.63 -6.40
N VAL A 106 15.14 -8.98 -5.70
CA VAL A 106 15.28 -10.24 -4.98
C VAL A 106 14.20 -10.39 -3.89
N LEU A 107 13.80 -9.29 -3.22
CA LEU A 107 12.74 -9.34 -2.20
C LEU A 107 11.37 -9.60 -2.81
N CYS A 108 11.10 -9.03 -3.99
CA CYS A 108 9.87 -9.29 -4.72
C CYS A 108 9.80 -10.75 -5.17
N GLU A 109 10.86 -11.26 -5.80
CA GLU A 109 10.95 -12.67 -6.22
C GLU A 109 10.83 -13.62 -5.03
N PHE A 110 11.48 -13.30 -3.92
CA PHE A 110 11.43 -14.10 -2.70
C PHE A 110 9.99 -14.25 -2.18
N ARG A 111 9.27 -13.13 -2.04
CA ARG A 111 7.89 -13.16 -1.54
C ARG A 111 6.95 -13.89 -2.49
N LEU A 112 7.11 -13.72 -3.80
CA LEU A 112 6.35 -14.50 -4.79
C LEU A 112 6.57 -16.00 -4.61
N ARG A 113 7.82 -16.44 -4.44
CA ARG A 113 8.13 -17.86 -4.19
C ARG A 113 7.51 -18.38 -2.90
N LEU A 114 7.51 -17.60 -1.82
CA LEU A 114 6.85 -18.01 -0.58
C LEU A 114 5.36 -18.24 -0.78
N ILE A 115 4.69 -17.32 -1.50
CA ILE A 115 3.24 -17.41 -1.79
C ILE A 115 2.95 -18.60 -2.69
N ASP A 116 3.72 -18.78 -3.76
CA ASP A 116 3.52 -19.88 -4.72
C ASP A 116 3.67 -21.25 -4.05
N ASN A 117 4.53 -21.35 -3.04
CA ASN A 117 4.77 -22.56 -2.26
C ASN A 117 4.00 -22.60 -0.92
N ARG A 118 3.10 -21.64 -0.67
CA ARG A 118 2.26 -21.54 0.55
C ARG A 118 3.06 -21.59 1.86
N MET A 119 4.23 -20.97 1.89
CA MET A 119 5.14 -20.98 3.03
C MET A 119 4.92 -19.81 4.01
N GLU A 120 3.96 -18.91 3.75
CA GLU A 120 3.69 -17.73 4.57
C GLU A 120 3.40 -18.08 6.04
N GLN A 121 2.61 -19.13 6.27
CA GLN A 121 2.26 -19.56 7.62
C GLN A 121 3.49 -20.12 8.36
N ARG A 122 4.36 -20.85 7.67
CA ARG A 122 5.59 -21.40 8.25
C ARG A 122 6.54 -20.29 8.72
N VAL A 123 6.67 -19.22 7.92
CA VAL A 123 7.47 -18.04 8.30
C VAL A 123 6.87 -17.36 9.53
N PHE A 124 5.55 -17.20 9.57
CA PHE A 124 4.87 -16.60 10.72
C PHE A 124 5.02 -17.45 11.99
N ASP A 125 4.76 -18.75 11.89
CA ASP A 125 4.82 -19.68 13.02
C ASP A 125 6.25 -19.75 13.59
N ALA A 126 7.28 -19.76 12.76
CA ALA A 126 8.68 -19.74 13.22
C ALA A 126 9.00 -18.50 14.06
N VAL A 127 8.56 -17.30 13.64
CA VAL A 127 8.73 -16.07 14.44
C VAL A 127 7.94 -16.16 15.74
N LEU A 128 6.71 -16.69 15.69
CA LEU A 128 5.85 -16.81 16.85
C LEU A 128 6.43 -17.77 17.90
N GLU A 129 7.00 -18.91 17.48
CA GLU A 129 7.65 -19.85 18.38
C GLU A 129 8.89 -19.22 19.03
N ARG A 130 9.75 -18.53 18.27
CA ARG A 130 10.90 -17.80 18.87
C ARG A 130 10.45 -16.71 19.84
N ALA A 131 9.38 -16.00 19.54
CA ALA A 131 8.82 -15.00 20.44
C ALA A 131 8.23 -15.61 21.72
N ARG A 132 7.69 -16.83 21.65
CA ARG A 132 7.23 -17.59 22.84
C ARG A 132 8.41 -18.07 23.68
N GLU A 133 9.43 -18.64 23.05
CA GLU A 133 10.67 -19.09 23.72
C GLU A 133 11.38 -17.92 24.42
N ALA A 134 11.41 -16.74 23.80
CA ALA A 134 11.91 -15.51 24.40
C ALA A 134 10.98 -14.89 25.47
N GLY A 135 9.82 -15.51 25.74
CA GLY A 135 8.86 -15.03 26.74
C GLY A 135 8.11 -13.73 26.36
N LEU A 136 8.22 -13.28 25.11
CA LEU A 136 7.55 -12.10 24.58
C LEU A 136 6.06 -12.34 24.33
N VAL A 137 5.68 -13.60 24.08
CA VAL A 137 4.28 -14.03 23.89
C VAL A 137 3.90 -15.03 24.98
N ARG A 138 2.89 -14.69 25.80
CA ARG A 138 2.40 -15.55 26.89
C ARG A 138 1.15 -16.32 26.47
N SER A 139 1.08 -17.60 26.85
CA SER A 139 -0.13 -18.41 26.71
C SER A 139 -1.26 -17.88 27.62
N GLY A 140 -2.49 -17.82 27.11
CA GLY A 140 -3.68 -17.48 27.91
C GLY A 140 -3.99 -15.98 28.08
N GLY A 141 -3.35 -15.10 27.31
CA GLY A 141 -3.73 -13.69 27.25
C GLY A 141 -5.12 -13.48 26.62
N ARG A 142 -5.86 -12.47 27.07
CA ARG A 142 -7.14 -12.08 26.45
C ARG A 142 -6.89 -11.76 24.98
N GLN A 143 -7.40 -12.61 24.09
CA GLN A 143 -7.32 -12.41 22.64
C GLN A 143 -7.99 -11.08 22.31
N ARG A 144 -7.17 -10.04 22.09
CA ARG A 144 -7.65 -8.80 21.50
C ARG A 144 -7.64 -9.03 20.01
N THR A 145 -8.76 -9.52 19.52
CA THR A 145 -9.04 -9.58 18.10
C THR A 145 -9.37 -8.16 17.61
N ASP A 146 -8.43 -7.23 17.78
CA ASP A 146 -8.35 -6.11 16.86
C ASP A 146 -7.73 -6.71 15.61
N SER A 147 -8.56 -7.41 14.83
CA SER A 147 -8.21 -7.79 13.47
C SER A 147 -7.88 -6.49 12.76
N THR A 148 -6.60 -6.11 12.80
CA THR A 148 -6.03 -5.19 11.83
C THR A 148 -6.40 -5.85 10.53
N HIS A 149 -7.37 -5.26 9.82
CA HIS A 149 -7.69 -5.74 8.50
C HIS A 149 -6.34 -5.80 7.81
N VAL A 150 -5.96 -6.97 7.29
CA VAL A 150 -4.84 -7.08 6.38
C VAL A 150 -5.34 -6.39 5.10
N LEU A 151 -5.43 -5.06 5.17
CA LEU A 151 -5.40 -4.20 4.02
C LEU A 151 -4.04 -4.51 3.45
N ALA A 152 -4.03 -5.33 2.40
CA ALA A 152 -2.82 -5.63 1.70
C ALA A 152 -2.05 -4.31 1.53
N ALA A 153 -0.78 -4.28 1.93
CA ALA A 153 0.12 -3.16 1.65
C ALA A 153 0.45 -3.14 0.14
N ILE A 154 -0.58 -3.29 -0.69
CA ILE A 154 -0.57 -2.88 -2.08
C ILE A 154 -0.25 -1.39 -1.99
N ARG A 155 0.82 -0.97 -2.67
CA ARG A 155 1.05 0.46 -2.92
C ARG A 155 -0.23 0.99 -3.56
N SER A 156 -1.11 1.58 -2.76
CA SER A 156 -2.28 2.25 -3.26
C SER A 156 -1.73 3.45 -4.01
N MET A 157 -1.82 3.37 -5.32
CA MET A 157 -1.44 4.46 -6.20
C MET A 157 -2.13 5.72 -5.69
N ASN A 158 -1.33 6.71 -5.27
CA ASN A 158 -1.90 7.96 -4.78
C ASN A 158 -2.70 8.58 -5.93
N ARG A 159 -3.77 9.30 -5.61
CA ARG A 159 -4.67 9.91 -6.60
C ARG A 159 -3.94 10.75 -7.64
N LEU A 160 -2.84 11.41 -7.24
CA LEU A 160 -1.94 12.13 -8.14
C LEU A 160 -1.13 11.21 -9.06
N GLU A 161 -0.60 10.09 -8.53
CA GLU A 161 0.08 9.06 -9.32
C GLU A 161 -0.89 8.42 -10.33
N LYS A 162 -2.16 8.24 -9.93
CA LYS A 162 -3.22 7.69 -10.81
C LYS A 162 -3.45 8.57 -12.03
N VAL A 163 -3.67 9.87 -11.84
CA VAL A 163 -3.89 10.78 -12.97
C VAL A 163 -2.65 10.89 -13.85
N HIS A 164 -1.45 10.91 -13.25
CA HIS A 164 -0.18 10.95 -13.97
C HIS A 164 0.03 9.70 -14.85
N GLU A 165 -0.06 8.50 -14.27
CA GLU A 165 0.16 7.25 -15.00
C GLU A 165 -0.90 6.99 -16.06
N THR A 166 -2.13 7.44 -15.83
CA THR A 166 -3.19 7.31 -16.84
C THR A 166 -2.86 8.12 -18.08
N LEU A 167 -2.40 9.37 -17.92
CA LEU A 167 -2.00 10.21 -19.05
C LEU A 167 -0.76 9.64 -19.75
N ARG A 168 0.27 9.26 -18.98
CA ARG A 168 1.46 8.60 -19.52
C ARG A 168 1.11 7.34 -20.32
N ALA A 169 0.24 6.48 -19.80
CA ALA A 169 -0.19 5.26 -20.48
C ALA A 169 -0.90 5.56 -21.81
N ALA A 170 -1.76 6.58 -21.84
CA ALA A 170 -2.41 7.03 -23.07
C ALA A 170 -1.39 7.59 -24.09
N LEU A 171 -0.45 8.42 -23.64
CA LEU A 171 0.62 8.96 -24.50
C LEU A 171 1.49 7.85 -25.10
N ASN A 172 1.89 6.86 -24.30
CA ASN A 172 2.68 5.71 -24.79
C ASN A 172 1.89 4.86 -25.78
N ALA A 173 0.60 4.60 -25.52
CA ALA A 173 -0.25 3.85 -26.45
C ALA A 173 -0.42 4.60 -27.79
N LEU A 174 -0.59 5.92 -27.74
CA LEU A 174 -0.69 6.77 -28.93
C LEU A 174 0.64 6.89 -29.67
N ALA A 175 1.77 6.92 -28.97
CA ALA A 175 3.09 6.94 -29.59
C ALA A 175 3.35 5.67 -30.41
N VAL A 176 2.82 4.52 -29.97
CA VAL A 176 2.89 3.26 -30.72
C VAL A 176 1.88 3.25 -31.87
N ALA A 177 0.64 3.69 -31.62
CA ALA A 177 -0.45 3.52 -32.58
C ALA A 177 -0.45 4.59 -33.69
N ALA A 178 -0.14 5.84 -33.36
CA ALA A 178 -0.16 6.98 -34.29
C ALA A 178 0.93 8.01 -33.93
N PRO A 179 2.22 7.66 -34.09
CA PRO A 179 3.34 8.53 -33.73
C PRO A 179 3.29 9.89 -34.45
N ASP A 180 3.05 9.89 -35.76
CA ASP A 180 3.04 11.13 -36.56
C ASP A 180 1.93 12.08 -36.10
N TRP A 181 0.75 11.55 -35.81
CA TRP A 181 -0.35 12.34 -35.27
C TRP A 181 0.00 12.87 -33.88
N LEU A 182 0.56 12.05 -33.00
CA LEU A 182 0.91 12.45 -31.64
C LEU A 182 1.91 13.62 -31.63
N VAL A 183 2.89 13.61 -32.53
CA VAL A 183 3.87 14.70 -32.70
C VAL A 183 3.18 16.03 -33.04
N THR A 184 2.06 16.01 -33.76
CA THR A 184 1.32 17.25 -34.10
C THR A 184 0.55 17.87 -32.93
N VAL A 185 0.23 17.08 -31.90
CA VAL A 185 -0.63 17.51 -30.78
C VAL A 185 0.11 17.61 -29.44
N ALA A 186 1.20 16.85 -29.27
CA ALA A 186 1.99 16.85 -28.06
C ALA A 186 2.76 18.17 -27.88
N GLN A 187 2.78 18.69 -26.66
CA GLN A 187 3.64 19.82 -26.33
C GLN A 187 5.07 19.34 -26.08
N SER A 188 6.06 20.17 -26.37
CA SER A 188 7.48 19.88 -26.10
C SER A 188 7.72 19.40 -24.67
N ASP A 189 7.05 20.05 -23.73
CA ASP A 189 7.24 19.85 -22.29
C ASP A 189 6.54 18.58 -21.78
N TRP A 190 5.77 17.87 -22.61
CA TRP A 190 5.13 16.62 -22.23
C TRP A 190 6.13 15.47 -22.17
N TRP A 191 7.14 15.50 -23.05
CA TRP A 191 8.19 14.49 -23.06
C TRP A 191 8.95 14.50 -21.74
N ASP A 192 9.47 15.66 -21.32
CA ASP A 192 10.17 15.76 -20.03
C ASP A 192 9.28 15.41 -18.82
N ARG A 193 7.97 15.68 -18.90
CA ARG A 193 7.05 15.48 -17.77
C ARG A 193 6.49 14.07 -17.64
N TYR A 194 6.38 13.30 -18.72
CA TYR A 194 5.72 11.99 -18.73
C TYR A 194 6.62 10.83 -19.22
N ASP A 195 7.87 11.10 -19.63
CA ASP A 195 8.82 10.07 -20.08
C ASP A 195 9.30 9.15 -18.95
N ALA A 196 9.45 9.66 -17.72
CA ALA A 196 9.82 8.86 -16.55
C ALA A 196 8.65 8.00 -16.01
N ARG A 197 8.94 6.76 -15.58
CA ARG A 197 7.97 5.87 -14.89
C ARG A 197 7.81 6.33 -13.44
N THR A 198 6.60 6.23 -12.85
CA THR A 198 6.23 6.72 -11.49
C THR A 198 7.14 6.40 -10.32
N GLU A 199 8.10 5.49 -10.46
CA GLU A 199 9.07 5.18 -9.41
C GLU A 199 10.03 6.36 -9.15
N GLU A 200 10.16 7.29 -10.11
CA GLU A 200 10.95 8.52 -10.01
C GLU A 200 10.10 9.78 -9.86
N PHE A 201 8.77 9.66 -9.89
CA PHE A 201 7.85 10.80 -9.75
C PHE A 201 7.95 11.37 -8.32
N ARG A 202 8.72 12.45 -8.16
CA ARG A 202 8.84 13.19 -6.91
C ARG A 202 7.55 13.95 -6.65
N THR A 203 6.60 13.30 -5.98
CA THR A 203 5.40 13.97 -5.49
C THR A 203 5.79 15.14 -4.58
N PRO A 204 5.34 16.37 -4.86
CA PRO A 204 5.60 17.52 -3.99
C PRO A 204 5.14 17.25 -2.56
N ARG A 205 5.93 17.64 -1.55
CA ARG A 205 5.54 17.44 -0.14
C ARG A 205 4.38 18.35 0.28
N GLN A 206 4.34 19.57 -0.26
CA GLN A 206 3.35 20.59 0.08
C GLN A 206 2.01 20.38 -0.63
N THR A 207 0.89 20.56 0.08
CA THR A 207 -0.46 20.35 -0.44
C THR A 207 -0.79 21.26 -1.64
N ALA A 208 -0.42 22.54 -1.58
CA ALA A 208 -0.68 23.49 -2.68
C ALA A 208 0.04 23.07 -3.97
N ALA A 209 1.32 22.67 -3.87
CA ALA A 209 2.10 22.20 -5.01
C ALA A 209 1.55 20.89 -5.61
N LYS A 210 0.92 20.02 -4.79
CA LYS A 210 0.22 18.81 -5.30
C LYS A 210 -1.01 19.17 -6.11
N VAL A 211 -1.81 20.14 -5.64
CA VAL A 211 -3.02 20.58 -6.34
C VAL A 211 -2.64 21.26 -7.65
N GLU A 212 -1.62 22.12 -7.64
CA GLU A 212 -1.12 22.77 -8.85
C GLU A 212 -0.66 21.75 -9.90
N LEU A 213 0.16 20.78 -9.48
CA LEU A 213 0.62 19.71 -10.35
C LEU A 213 -0.54 18.84 -10.86
N ALA A 214 -1.55 18.57 -10.03
CA ALA A 214 -2.73 17.83 -10.44
C ALA A 214 -3.53 18.60 -11.50
N ASN A 215 -3.75 19.90 -11.31
CA ASN A 215 -4.44 20.76 -12.27
C ASN A 215 -3.68 20.84 -13.59
N GLN A 216 -2.35 20.96 -13.54
CA GLN A 216 -1.49 20.93 -14.72
C GLN A 216 -1.66 19.62 -15.50
N ILE A 217 -1.54 18.47 -14.82
CA ILE A 217 -1.78 17.16 -15.43
C ILE A 217 -3.19 17.08 -16.01
N GLY A 218 -4.20 17.55 -15.28
CA GLY A 218 -5.59 17.62 -15.73
C GLY A 218 -5.76 18.40 -17.02
N ALA A 219 -5.15 19.58 -17.12
CA ALA A 219 -5.18 20.43 -18.30
C ALA A 219 -4.50 19.74 -19.50
N ASP A 220 -3.35 19.10 -19.29
CA ASP A 220 -2.65 18.36 -20.34
C ASP A 220 -3.48 17.19 -20.88
N GLY A 221 -4.06 16.39 -19.99
CA GLY A 221 -4.91 15.27 -20.41
C GLY A 221 -6.22 15.72 -21.05
N MET A 222 -6.78 16.87 -20.64
CA MET A 222 -7.95 17.44 -21.32
C MET A 222 -7.59 17.92 -22.73
N ARG A 223 -6.43 18.55 -22.90
CA ARG A 223 -5.92 18.94 -24.22
C ARG A 223 -5.76 17.72 -25.13
N LEU A 224 -5.21 16.62 -24.61
CA LEU A 224 -5.11 15.37 -25.36
C LEU A 224 -6.49 14.82 -25.73
N LEU A 225 -7.44 14.79 -24.80
CA LEU A 225 -8.81 14.33 -25.07
C LEU A 225 -9.49 15.21 -26.12
N LEU A 226 -9.41 16.53 -26.02
CA LEU A 226 -9.96 17.45 -27.04
C LEU A 226 -9.34 17.20 -28.42
N ALA A 227 -8.03 16.95 -28.48
CA ALA A 227 -7.36 16.62 -29.73
C ALA A 227 -7.87 15.30 -30.31
N VAL A 228 -7.95 14.22 -29.51
CA VAL A 228 -8.45 12.91 -29.96
C VAL A 228 -9.92 12.96 -30.42
N TYR A 229 -10.75 13.76 -29.75
CA TYR A 229 -12.17 13.88 -30.06
C TYR A 229 -12.49 14.97 -31.10
N SER A 230 -11.47 15.66 -31.61
CA SER A 230 -11.63 16.61 -32.71
C SER A 230 -12.03 15.92 -34.02
N GLU A 231 -12.64 16.68 -34.93
CA GLU A 231 -13.01 16.20 -36.27
C GLU A 231 -11.79 15.92 -37.17
N SER A 232 -10.65 16.54 -36.89
CA SER A 232 -9.41 16.35 -37.63
C SER A 232 -8.59 15.14 -37.16
N ALA A 233 -8.96 14.50 -36.06
CA ALA A 233 -8.27 13.31 -35.55
C ALA A 233 -8.82 12.02 -36.18
N PRO A 234 -7.94 11.03 -36.45
CA PRO A 234 -8.38 9.70 -36.87
C PRO A 234 -9.41 9.11 -35.89
N PRO A 235 -10.62 8.71 -36.36
CA PRO A 235 -11.71 8.31 -35.46
C PRO A 235 -11.37 7.15 -34.53
N TRP A 236 -10.54 6.22 -35.00
CA TRP A 236 -10.12 5.03 -34.27
C TRP A 236 -9.25 5.33 -33.04
N LEU A 237 -8.65 6.53 -32.93
CA LEU A 237 -7.87 6.91 -31.74
C LEU A 237 -8.72 6.92 -30.46
N ARG A 238 -10.02 7.20 -30.61
CA ARG A 238 -11.01 7.18 -29.51
C ARG A 238 -11.27 5.77 -28.99
N GLU A 239 -10.98 4.76 -29.79
CA GLU A 239 -11.19 3.35 -29.48
C GLU A 239 -9.98 2.70 -28.80
N VAL A 240 -8.84 3.41 -28.75
CA VAL A 240 -7.64 2.93 -28.04
C VAL A 240 -7.98 2.75 -26.55
N PRO A 241 -7.81 1.54 -25.97
CA PRO A 241 -8.24 1.28 -24.60
C PRO A 241 -7.66 2.23 -23.54
N ALA A 242 -6.41 2.66 -23.73
CA ALA A 242 -5.75 3.62 -22.84
C ALA A 242 -6.36 5.02 -22.90
N VAL A 243 -6.88 5.44 -24.07
CA VAL A 243 -7.57 6.71 -24.26
C VAL A 243 -8.97 6.69 -23.63
N GLU A 244 -9.69 5.59 -23.77
CA GLU A 244 -10.98 5.42 -23.09
C GLU A 244 -10.80 5.37 -21.56
N MET A 245 -9.73 4.74 -21.07
CA MET A 245 -9.35 4.77 -19.66
C MET A 245 -9.06 6.21 -19.19
N LEU A 246 -8.29 6.96 -19.98
CA LEU A 246 -8.02 8.38 -19.74
C LEU A 246 -9.31 9.18 -19.60
N ARG A 247 -10.24 9.04 -20.54
CA ARG A 247 -11.54 9.72 -20.50
C ARG A 247 -12.31 9.43 -19.22
N ARG A 248 -12.42 8.15 -18.84
CA ARG A 248 -13.16 7.74 -17.63
C ARG A 248 -12.55 8.32 -16.36
N ILE A 249 -11.22 8.25 -16.24
CA ILE A 249 -10.51 8.79 -15.07
C ILE A 249 -10.62 10.32 -15.06
N TRP A 250 -10.55 11.00 -16.20
CA TRP A 250 -10.73 12.45 -16.26
C TRP A 250 -12.12 12.89 -15.79
N ILE A 251 -13.16 12.18 -16.24
CA ILE A 251 -14.55 12.41 -15.78
C ILE A 251 -14.69 12.21 -14.28
N GLN A 252 -13.91 11.33 -13.64
CA GLN A 252 -13.96 11.07 -12.20
C GLN A 252 -13.15 12.09 -11.40
N GLU A 253 -12.00 12.50 -11.92
CA GLU A 253 -10.97 13.22 -11.17
C GLU A 253 -11.00 14.73 -11.36
N PHE A 254 -11.54 15.21 -12.48
CA PHE A 254 -11.52 16.62 -12.84
C PHE A 254 -12.92 17.12 -13.19
N ARG A 255 -13.14 18.43 -13.01
CA ARG A 255 -14.29 19.14 -13.55
C ARG A 255 -13.83 20.36 -14.35
N ASP A 256 -14.67 20.77 -15.28
CA ASP A 256 -14.55 22.07 -15.91
C ASP A 256 -15.14 23.13 -14.95
N GLU A 257 -14.35 24.15 -14.64
CA GLU A 257 -14.81 25.40 -14.04
C GLU A 257 -14.38 26.53 -14.97
N ASP A 258 -15.35 27.14 -15.66
CA ASP A 258 -15.14 28.27 -16.54
C ASP A 258 -14.05 28.05 -17.61
N GLY A 259 -14.00 26.84 -18.20
CA GLY A 259 -13.02 26.46 -19.20
C GLY A 259 -11.64 26.09 -18.64
N GLN A 260 -11.49 26.00 -17.32
CA GLN A 260 -10.29 25.51 -16.65
C GLN A 260 -10.54 24.16 -16.00
N VAL A 261 -9.59 23.24 -16.21
CA VAL A 261 -9.65 21.90 -15.62
C VAL A 261 -9.21 21.96 -14.18
N ARG A 262 -10.15 21.72 -13.26
CA ARG A 262 -9.90 21.70 -11.83
C ARG A 262 -9.93 20.29 -11.27
N TRP A 263 -8.91 19.94 -10.50
CA TRP A 263 -8.86 18.70 -9.75
C TRP A 263 -9.92 18.71 -8.65
N ARG A 264 -10.80 17.69 -8.66
CA ARG A 264 -11.86 17.55 -7.66
C ARG A 264 -11.26 17.31 -6.29
N THR A 265 -12.00 17.58 -5.23
CA THR A 265 -11.71 17.08 -3.89
C THR A 265 -12.32 15.68 -3.70
N SER A 266 -11.91 14.97 -2.65
CA SER A 266 -12.45 13.62 -2.36
C SER A 266 -13.97 13.61 -2.09
N GLN A 267 -14.56 14.75 -1.72
CA GLN A 267 -16.01 14.90 -1.49
C GLN A 267 -16.78 15.19 -2.78
N GLU A 268 -16.10 15.60 -3.85
CA GLU A 268 -16.69 16.00 -5.13
C GLU A 268 -16.60 14.90 -6.19
N GLN A 269 -16.00 13.75 -5.86
CA GLN A 269 -15.97 12.60 -6.75
C GLN A 269 -17.37 11.97 -6.88
N PRO A 270 -17.75 11.40 -8.04
CA PRO A 270 -19.01 10.69 -8.19
C PRO A 270 -19.15 9.59 -7.13
N ALA A 271 -20.38 9.31 -6.67
CA ALA A 271 -20.64 8.38 -5.56
C ALA A 271 -20.05 6.97 -5.72
N SER A 272 -19.72 6.55 -6.95
CA SER A 272 -19.04 5.29 -7.27
C SER A 272 -17.52 5.31 -7.00
N SER A 273 -16.94 6.45 -6.61
CA SER A 273 -15.49 6.66 -6.44
C SER A 273 -15.11 7.15 -5.03
N ALA A 274 -16.09 7.43 -4.16
CA ALA A 274 -15.81 7.81 -2.78
C ALA A 274 -15.32 6.57 -1.98
N PRO A 275 -14.18 6.64 -1.27
CA PRO A 275 -13.83 5.62 -0.30
C PRO A 275 -14.94 5.58 0.75
N GLY A 276 -15.48 4.38 1.01
CA GLY A 276 -16.70 4.14 1.79
C GLY A 276 -16.96 5.17 2.89
N LEU A 277 -17.95 6.03 2.67
CA LEU A 277 -18.55 6.78 3.76
C LEU A 277 -19.06 5.76 4.80
N PRO A 278 -18.77 5.93 6.09
CA PRO A 278 -19.39 5.10 7.10
C PRO A 278 -20.90 5.33 7.01
N LEU A 279 -21.63 4.24 6.74
CA LEU A 279 -23.09 4.21 6.81
C LEU A 279 -23.50 4.82 8.15
N ARG A 280 -24.03 6.05 8.10
CA ARG A 280 -24.58 6.76 9.24
C ARG A 280 -25.74 5.91 9.76
N ARG A 281 -25.49 5.10 10.80
CA ARG A 281 -26.54 4.34 11.50
C ARG A 281 -27.61 5.32 11.95
N GLY A 282 -28.77 5.24 11.30
CA GLY A 282 -29.99 5.87 11.77
C GLY A 282 -30.25 5.41 13.20
N ARG A 283 -30.36 6.37 14.11
CA ARG A 283 -30.75 6.15 15.49
C ARG A 283 -32.23 5.78 15.48
N ALA A 284 -32.54 4.49 15.39
CA ALA A 284 -33.90 4.00 15.65
C ALA A 284 -34.13 4.07 17.17
N SER A 285 -34.82 5.11 17.61
CA SER A 285 -35.39 5.21 18.95
C SER A 285 -36.57 4.25 19.05
N ALA A 286 -36.33 3.04 19.55
CA ALA A 286 -37.39 2.14 20.01
C ALA A 286 -37.74 2.50 21.46
N SER A 287 -38.86 3.20 21.63
CA SER A 287 -39.53 3.36 22.92
C SER A 287 -40.74 2.43 22.93
N SER A 288 -40.65 1.32 23.66
CA SER A 288 -41.85 0.61 24.14
C SER A 288 -41.52 -0.04 25.49
N ALA A 289 -41.80 0.68 26.57
CA ALA A 289 -41.96 0.10 27.88
C ALA A 289 -43.45 -0.18 28.08
N ILE A 290 -43.83 -1.45 28.12
CA ILE A 290 -45.12 -1.92 28.63
C ILE A 290 -44.89 -2.32 30.09
N PRO A 291 -45.62 -1.76 31.08
CA PRO A 291 -45.61 -2.27 32.43
C PRO A 291 -46.79 -3.24 32.63
N SER A 292 -46.51 -4.43 33.16
CA SER A 292 -47.51 -5.33 33.71
C SER A 292 -47.57 -5.17 35.23
N GLY A 293 -48.79 -5.08 35.78
CA GLY A 293 -49.08 -5.73 37.06
C GLY A 293 -49.72 -4.90 38.17
N MET A 294 -51.05 -4.96 38.20
CA MET A 294 -51.88 -5.24 39.38
C MET A 294 -52.25 -4.14 40.42
N ALA A 295 -53.57 -3.91 40.43
CA ALA A 295 -54.48 -4.06 41.58
C ALA A 295 -54.63 -2.91 42.61
N SER A 296 -55.76 -2.22 42.44
CA SER A 296 -56.90 -2.21 43.39
C SER A 296 -57.28 -0.90 44.11
N ARG A 297 -58.61 -0.68 44.05
CA ARG A 297 -59.53 0.07 44.95
C ARG A 297 -59.83 1.55 44.70
N SER A 298 -61.13 1.77 44.43
CA SER A 298 -62.06 2.85 44.87
C SER A 298 -61.65 4.31 44.61
N THR A 299 -62.48 5.20 44.06
CA THR A 299 -63.89 5.46 44.38
C THR A 299 -64.48 6.40 43.30
N SER A 300 -65.73 6.16 42.90
CA SER A 300 -66.68 7.00 42.12
C SER A 300 -66.83 8.48 42.58
N PRO A 301 -67.75 9.29 42.01
CA PRO A 301 -68.08 9.59 40.60
C PRO A 301 -68.34 11.10 40.35
N ARG A 302 -68.52 11.54 39.09
CA ARG A 302 -69.70 12.34 38.67
C ARG A 302 -69.76 12.62 37.16
N PRO A 303 -70.95 12.57 36.53
CA PRO A 303 -71.15 12.75 35.09
C PRO A 303 -71.84 14.07 34.72
N ALA A 304 -71.74 14.47 33.45
CA ALA A 304 -72.62 15.33 32.64
C ALA A 304 -71.83 15.77 31.41
N MET A 305 -72.34 15.98 30.19
CA MET A 305 -73.68 15.92 29.62
C MET A 305 -73.46 15.92 28.08
N THR A 306 -74.18 15.05 27.41
CA THR A 306 -74.92 15.25 26.16
C THR A 306 -74.73 16.57 25.39
N ALA A 307 -74.42 16.48 24.09
CA ALA A 307 -75.11 17.23 23.03
C ALA A 307 -74.82 16.64 21.64
N HIS A 308 -75.85 16.00 21.08
CA HIS A 308 -76.08 15.83 19.65
C HIS A 308 -76.10 17.18 18.92
N LEU A 309 -75.71 17.22 17.64
CA LEU A 309 -76.67 17.37 16.53
C LEU A 309 -75.95 17.40 15.17
N MET A 310 -76.48 16.53 14.29
CA MET A 310 -76.59 16.60 12.82
C MET A 310 -75.34 16.74 11.95
#